data_AF-A0A540NFN3-F1
#
_entry.id   AF-A0A540NFN3-F1
#
_cell.length_a   1.000
_cell.length_b   1.000
_cell.length_c   1.000
_cell.angle_alpha   90.00
_cell.angle_beta   90.00
_cell.angle_gamma   90.00
#
_symmetry.space_group_name_H-M   'P 1'
#
loop_
_entity.id
_entity.type
_entity.pdbx_description
1 polymer ?
#
loop_
_entity_poly.entity_id
_entity_poly.type
_entity_poly.pdbx_seq_one_letter_code
_entity_poly.pdbx_strand_id
1 'polypeptide(L)'
;MLDCCEPLETVKVKGISFGKLVCLAHCAGAKVEAFRTNHSTIDEFRKYVLRCSTSDDCHVISSYDRSVLKQTGTGHFSPIGGYHAERDMALILDVARFKYPPHWVPLKILWDAMNNVDSSTGQRRGFMLISRPHSEPGQLYTLSCKHESWVGVAKYLMDDVPLLLKSEEVKDIQEVLSVVFMSLPSYFGQFIKWVAEVRRREDGGQSLSLEEKARLAVKEEVLRQVQDTGLFKHVAELLSSAHSCSGNLYSGHEENLPNIAASVCCQGALILSGNSALSGVYCCQETCVKCFKANGDKPVTVVSGTVVNGGTEERMDVLVPSSKTNSGCSCAIGMHPASNDVLTALLLALPPGTWSGIKDEKLSKEISNLVSTVNLPTLLQEEVLHLRRQLHLLKKCQEDRVDEDLGSPLA
;
A
#
# COMPACT_ATOMS: atom_id res chain seq x y z
N MET A 1 3.84 2.28 4.48
CA MET A 1 4.16 2.06 3.04
C MET A 1 4.87 0.74 2.77
N LEU A 2 5.53 0.09 3.76
CA LEU A 2 6.22 -1.21 3.57
C LEU A 2 5.61 -2.36 4.38
N ASP A 3 4.33 -2.27 4.70
CA ASP A 3 3.64 -3.23 5.57
C ASP A 3 2.68 -4.11 4.76
N CYS A 4 2.88 -4.33 3.46
CA CYS A 4 2.06 -5.25 2.67
C CYS A 4 2.90 -6.48 2.31
N CYS A 5 2.31 -7.67 2.38
CA CYS A 5 2.91 -8.97 2.03
C CYS A 5 3.99 -9.53 2.97
N GLU A 6 4.82 -8.70 3.59
CA GLU A 6 5.80 -9.13 4.61
C GLU A 6 6.10 -7.97 5.57
N PRO A 7 6.01 -8.17 6.90
CA PRO A 7 6.39 -7.14 7.87
C PRO A 7 7.86 -6.74 7.75
N LEU A 8 8.15 -5.43 7.84
CA LEU A 8 9.51 -4.90 7.76
C LEU A 8 10.48 -5.54 8.78
N GLU A 9 10.01 -5.83 9.99
CA GLU A 9 10.84 -6.47 11.02
C GLU A 9 11.26 -7.89 10.63
N THR A 10 10.41 -8.63 9.92
CA THR A 10 10.80 -9.93 9.34
C THR A 10 11.83 -9.73 8.23
N VAL A 11 11.62 -8.76 7.33
CA VAL A 11 12.53 -8.47 6.22
C VAL A 11 13.93 -8.09 6.73
N LYS A 12 14.03 -7.30 7.81
CA LYS A 12 15.31 -6.93 8.42
C LYS A 12 16.12 -8.15 8.88
N VAL A 13 15.46 -9.18 9.39
CA VAL A 13 16.12 -10.37 9.95
C VAL A 13 16.41 -11.43 8.89
N LYS A 14 15.43 -11.69 8.00
CA LYS A 14 15.45 -12.84 7.08
C LYS A 14 15.67 -12.47 5.61
N GLY A 15 15.58 -11.18 5.28
CA GLY A 15 15.45 -10.73 3.89
C GLY A 15 14.02 -10.93 3.37
N ILE A 16 13.87 -10.84 2.05
CA ILE A 16 12.58 -10.96 1.35
C ILE A 16 12.74 -11.90 0.15
N SER A 17 11.75 -12.74 -0.11
CA SER A 17 11.72 -13.58 -1.32
C SER A 17 11.38 -12.76 -2.56
N PHE A 18 11.65 -13.31 -3.75
CA PHE A 18 11.34 -12.60 -4.99
C PHE A 18 9.83 -12.36 -5.15
N GLY A 19 8.97 -13.34 -4.85
CA GLY A 19 7.52 -13.16 -4.90
C GLY A 19 7.01 -12.10 -3.93
N LYS A 20 7.54 -12.07 -2.71
CA LYS A 20 7.17 -11.05 -1.71
C LYS A 20 7.64 -9.65 -2.11
N LEU A 21 8.79 -9.51 -2.77
CA LEU A 21 9.25 -8.23 -3.30
C LEU A 21 8.34 -7.73 -4.44
N VAL A 22 7.91 -8.61 -5.34
CA VAL A 22 6.94 -8.30 -6.40
C VAL A 22 5.61 -7.86 -5.79
N CYS A 23 5.14 -8.59 -4.78
CA CYS A 23 3.92 -8.28 -4.02
C CYS A 23 4.00 -6.89 -3.38
N LEU A 24 5.11 -6.57 -2.71
CA LEU A 24 5.37 -5.27 -2.11
C LEU A 24 5.35 -4.13 -3.15
N ALA A 25 5.98 -4.34 -4.31
CA ALA A 25 6.01 -3.34 -5.38
C ALA A 25 4.59 -3.07 -5.94
N HIS A 26 3.76 -4.10 -6.09
CA HIS A 26 2.35 -3.92 -6.44
C HIS A 26 1.55 -3.18 -5.37
N CYS A 27 1.73 -3.51 -4.09
CA CYS A 27 1.05 -2.79 -3.00
C CYS A 27 1.49 -1.32 -2.90
N ALA A 28 2.72 -0.99 -3.31
CA ALA A 28 3.21 0.38 -3.40
C ALA A 28 2.69 1.14 -4.63
N GLY A 29 1.80 0.54 -5.43
CA GLY A 29 1.15 1.17 -6.58
C GLY A 29 1.97 1.16 -7.86
N ALA A 30 3.12 0.47 -7.90
CA ALA A 30 3.89 0.34 -9.12
C ALA A 30 3.23 -0.63 -10.11
N LYS A 31 3.41 -0.37 -11.41
CA LYS A 31 3.15 -1.38 -12.44
C LYS A 31 4.36 -2.31 -12.49
N VAL A 32 4.12 -3.60 -12.24
CA VAL A 32 5.18 -4.61 -12.15
C VAL A 32 4.91 -5.74 -13.14
N GLU A 33 5.95 -6.16 -13.85
CA GLU A 33 5.98 -7.39 -14.66
C GLU A 33 7.17 -8.22 -14.20
N ALA A 34 6.92 -9.40 -13.62
CA ALA A 34 7.96 -10.19 -12.98
C ALA A 34 8.16 -11.55 -13.67
N PHE A 35 9.43 -11.91 -13.88
CA PHE A 35 9.82 -13.09 -14.65
C PHE A 35 10.82 -13.91 -13.85
N ARG A 36 10.44 -15.16 -13.52
CA ARG A 36 11.43 -16.18 -13.17
C ARG A 36 12.16 -16.61 -14.42
N THR A 37 13.42 -17.01 -14.28
CA THR A 37 14.25 -17.43 -15.42
C THR A 37 13.69 -18.64 -16.18
N ASN A 38 12.92 -19.52 -15.52
CA ASN A 38 12.20 -20.64 -16.19
C ASN A 38 10.92 -20.22 -16.92
N HIS A 39 10.46 -18.96 -16.77
CA HIS A 39 9.30 -18.40 -17.47
C HIS A 39 9.72 -17.36 -18.53
N SER A 40 11.01 -17.23 -18.80
CA SER A 40 11.56 -16.26 -19.76
C SER A 40 12.82 -16.83 -20.41
N THR A 41 13.48 -16.03 -21.26
CA THR A 41 14.74 -16.39 -21.90
C THR A 41 15.77 -15.28 -21.71
N ILE A 42 17.04 -15.60 -21.89
CA ILE A 42 18.11 -14.59 -21.85
C ILE A 42 17.91 -13.52 -22.94
N ASP A 43 17.34 -13.87 -24.09
CA ASP A 43 17.10 -12.92 -25.18
C ASP A 43 15.98 -11.93 -24.84
N GLU A 44 14.91 -12.40 -24.20
CA GLU A 44 13.87 -11.52 -23.65
C GLU A 44 14.43 -10.63 -22.54
N PHE A 45 15.23 -11.19 -21.63
CA PHE A 45 15.91 -10.40 -20.60
C PHE A 45 16.80 -9.31 -21.21
N ARG A 46 17.58 -9.63 -22.26
CA ARG A 46 18.40 -8.65 -22.99
C ARG A 46 17.55 -7.52 -23.57
N LYS A 47 16.42 -7.85 -24.20
CA LYS A 47 15.49 -6.83 -24.74
C LYS A 47 14.99 -5.90 -23.65
N TYR A 48 14.62 -6.43 -22.48
CA TYR A 48 14.16 -5.60 -21.36
C TYR A 48 15.25 -4.74 -20.76
N VAL A 49 16.45 -5.30 -20.56
CA VAL A 49 17.61 -4.55 -20.06
C VAL A 49 17.96 -3.41 -21.01
N LEU A 50 17.99 -3.65 -22.33
CA LEU A 50 18.20 -2.61 -23.33
C LEU A 50 17.10 -1.54 -23.26
N ARG A 51 15.82 -1.94 -23.33
CA ARG A 51 14.66 -1.04 -23.34
C ARG A 51 14.63 -0.13 -22.11
N CYS A 52 14.80 -0.70 -20.93
CA CYS A 52 14.68 0.04 -19.67
C CYS A 52 15.98 0.79 -19.32
N SER A 53 17.12 0.47 -19.94
CA SER A 53 18.33 1.32 -19.87
C SER A 53 18.21 2.62 -20.69
N THR A 54 17.23 2.69 -21.60
CA THR A 54 16.99 3.87 -22.46
C THR A 54 15.64 4.55 -22.14
N SER A 55 15.05 4.27 -20.98
CA SER A 55 13.75 4.79 -20.57
C SER A 55 13.82 5.46 -19.21
N ASP A 56 13.12 6.58 -19.05
CA ASP A 56 12.96 7.27 -17.77
C ASP A 56 11.80 6.69 -16.92
N ASP A 57 10.94 5.85 -17.52
CA ASP A 57 9.70 5.36 -16.90
C ASP A 57 9.67 3.84 -16.67
N CYS A 58 10.68 3.10 -17.15
CA CYS A 58 10.83 1.67 -16.91
C CYS A 58 12.20 1.36 -16.33
N HIS A 59 12.24 0.55 -15.27
CA HIS A 59 13.47 0.06 -14.67
C HIS A 59 13.43 -1.46 -14.46
N VAL A 60 14.61 -2.08 -14.41
CA VAL A 60 14.77 -3.52 -14.15
C VAL A 60 15.38 -3.70 -12.77
N ILE A 61 14.78 -4.55 -11.94
CA ILE A 61 15.37 -5.04 -10.69
C ILE A 61 15.65 -6.53 -10.87
N SER A 62 16.89 -6.93 -10.62
CA SER A 62 17.34 -8.32 -10.71
C SER A 62 17.37 -8.97 -9.33
N SER A 63 17.04 -10.26 -9.26
CA SER A 63 17.22 -11.15 -8.11
C SER A 63 18.19 -12.25 -8.53
N TYR A 64 19.39 -12.28 -7.93
CA TYR A 64 20.46 -13.14 -8.40
C TYR A 64 21.30 -13.73 -7.26
N ASP A 65 22.02 -14.82 -7.56
CA ASP A 65 22.97 -15.44 -6.65
C ASP A 65 24.37 -14.82 -6.79
N ARG A 66 24.85 -14.18 -5.73
CA ARG A 66 26.19 -13.58 -5.68
C ARG A 66 27.31 -14.60 -5.85
N SER A 67 27.11 -15.84 -5.46
CA SER A 67 28.15 -16.87 -5.54
C SER A 67 28.59 -17.14 -6.99
N VAL A 68 27.67 -17.02 -7.96
CA VAL A 68 27.97 -17.16 -9.40
C VAL A 68 28.88 -16.04 -9.89
N LEU A 69 28.74 -14.83 -9.33
CA LEU A 69 29.59 -13.69 -9.61
C LEU A 69 30.90 -13.70 -8.80
N LYS A 70 31.17 -14.78 -8.05
CA LYS A 70 32.28 -14.89 -7.09
C LYS A 70 32.27 -13.79 -6.02
N GLN A 71 31.08 -13.30 -5.69
CA GLN A 71 30.86 -12.34 -4.61
C GLN A 71 30.45 -13.07 -3.33
N THR A 72 30.75 -12.47 -2.19
CA THR A 72 30.42 -13.04 -0.88
C THR A 72 28.91 -12.88 -0.60
N GLY A 73 28.28 -13.96 -0.16
CA GLY A 73 26.84 -14.04 0.10
C GLY A 73 26.11 -14.86 -0.97
N THR A 74 24.81 -15.05 -0.78
CA THR A 74 23.95 -15.82 -1.70
C THR A 74 22.98 -14.89 -2.43
N GLY A 75 21.70 -14.88 -2.08
CA GLY A 75 20.67 -14.07 -2.75
C GLY A 75 20.89 -12.57 -2.58
N HIS A 76 20.69 -11.81 -3.66
CA HIS A 76 20.74 -10.36 -3.66
C HIS A 76 19.74 -9.76 -4.65
N PHE A 77 19.29 -8.53 -4.38
CA PHE A 77 18.48 -7.73 -5.30
C PHE A 77 19.21 -6.44 -5.61
N SER A 78 19.25 -6.04 -6.89
CA SER A 78 19.75 -4.73 -7.27
C SER A 78 19.15 -4.25 -8.60
N PRO A 79 18.95 -2.93 -8.77
CA PRO A 79 18.59 -2.34 -10.06
C PRO A 79 19.67 -2.54 -11.12
N ILE A 80 19.25 -2.64 -12.38
CA ILE A 80 20.14 -2.55 -13.54
C ILE A 80 20.13 -1.10 -14.03
N GLY A 81 21.30 -0.47 -14.00
CA GLY A 81 21.46 0.95 -14.33
C GLY A 81 21.93 1.23 -15.75
N GLY A 82 22.21 0.20 -16.56
CA GLY A 82 22.66 0.39 -17.93
C GLY A 82 23.02 -0.91 -18.64
N TYR A 83 23.19 -0.79 -19.96
CA TYR A 83 23.54 -1.89 -20.86
C TYR A 83 24.65 -1.48 -21.82
N HIS A 84 25.68 -2.32 -21.96
CA HIS A 84 26.78 -2.12 -22.89
C HIS A 84 26.65 -3.11 -24.05
N ALA A 85 26.09 -2.65 -25.17
CA ALA A 85 25.73 -3.51 -26.31
C ALA A 85 26.93 -4.27 -26.92
N GLU A 86 28.06 -3.61 -27.16
CA GLU A 86 29.24 -4.23 -27.80
C GLU A 86 29.81 -5.41 -26.99
N ARG A 87 29.74 -5.34 -25.67
CA ARG A 87 30.33 -6.34 -24.74
C ARG A 87 29.27 -7.23 -24.09
N ASP A 88 28.00 -7.04 -24.43
CA ASP A 88 26.83 -7.68 -23.82
C ASP A 88 26.89 -7.70 -22.28
N MET A 89 27.02 -6.51 -21.66
CA MET A 89 27.12 -6.38 -20.20
C MET A 89 25.99 -5.54 -19.61
N ALA A 90 25.55 -5.89 -18.41
CA ALA A 90 24.63 -5.09 -17.61
C ALA A 90 25.38 -4.40 -16.45
N LEU A 91 25.03 -3.14 -16.16
CA LEU A 91 25.53 -2.40 -15.01
C LEU A 91 24.63 -2.67 -13.81
N ILE A 92 25.15 -3.35 -12.78
CA ILE A 92 24.44 -3.56 -11.53
C ILE A 92 24.69 -2.37 -10.62
N LEU A 93 23.62 -1.72 -10.15
CA LEU A 93 23.68 -0.67 -9.12
C LEU A 93 23.56 -1.31 -7.74
N ASP A 94 24.66 -1.94 -7.28
CA ASP A 94 24.66 -2.73 -6.05
C ASP A 94 24.25 -1.90 -4.82
N VAL A 95 23.14 -2.29 -4.19
CA VAL A 95 22.58 -1.57 -3.03
C VAL A 95 23.36 -1.81 -1.74
N ALA A 96 24.20 -2.85 -1.67
CA ALA A 96 25.12 -3.09 -0.58
C ALA A 96 26.42 -2.29 -0.78
N ARG A 97 26.30 -0.96 -0.85
CA ARG A 97 27.39 0.00 -1.17
C ARG A 97 28.59 -0.10 -0.23
N PHE A 98 28.39 -0.62 0.99
CA PHE A 98 29.48 -0.88 1.94
C PHE A 98 30.39 -2.05 1.51
N LYS A 99 29.97 -2.86 0.54
CA LYS A 99 30.62 -4.11 0.14
C LYS A 99 31.11 -4.10 -1.30
N TYR A 100 30.27 -3.65 -2.24
CA TYR A 100 30.60 -3.62 -3.66
C TYR A 100 30.16 -2.30 -4.29
N PRO A 101 30.98 -1.71 -5.18
CA PRO A 101 30.55 -0.57 -5.99
C PRO A 101 29.60 -1.05 -7.11
N PRO A 102 28.94 -0.11 -7.81
CA PRO A 102 28.34 -0.41 -9.10
C PRO A 102 29.36 -1.06 -10.05
N HIS A 103 28.96 -2.14 -10.73
CA HIS A 103 29.88 -2.93 -11.53
C HIS A 103 29.21 -3.55 -12.76
N TRP A 104 29.99 -3.74 -13.83
CA TRP A 104 29.54 -4.37 -15.06
C TRP A 104 29.68 -5.89 -14.98
N VAL A 105 28.65 -6.60 -15.42
CA VAL A 105 28.61 -8.07 -15.46
C VAL A 105 28.18 -8.52 -16.86
N PRO A 106 28.89 -9.47 -17.50
CA PRO A 106 28.41 -10.10 -18.72
C PRO A 106 26.98 -10.63 -18.54
N LEU A 107 26.08 -10.29 -19.47
CA LEU A 107 24.65 -10.57 -19.34
C LEU A 107 24.38 -12.06 -19.14
N LYS A 108 25.16 -12.92 -19.80
CA LYS A 108 25.10 -14.37 -19.64
C LYS A 108 25.41 -14.83 -18.22
N ILE A 109 26.43 -14.25 -17.56
CA ILE A 109 26.78 -14.57 -16.17
C ILE A 109 25.66 -14.11 -15.23
N LEU A 110 25.11 -12.92 -15.45
CA LEU A 110 23.97 -12.42 -14.66
C LEU A 110 22.73 -13.32 -14.84
N TRP A 111 22.43 -13.75 -16.07
CA TRP A 111 21.35 -14.69 -16.34
C TRP A 111 21.56 -16.01 -15.59
N ASP A 112 22.77 -16.58 -15.64
CA ASP A 112 23.08 -17.82 -14.93
C ASP A 112 22.99 -17.64 -13.40
N ALA A 113 23.32 -16.46 -12.88
CA ALA A 113 23.14 -16.10 -11.47
C ALA A 113 21.65 -16.02 -11.07
N MET A 114 20.79 -15.44 -11.92
CA MET A 114 19.33 -15.44 -11.73
C MET A 114 18.71 -16.83 -11.92
N ASN A 115 19.37 -17.72 -12.68
CA ASN A 115 18.88 -19.07 -12.96
C ASN A 115 19.01 -20.02 -11.76
N ASN A 116 19.73 -19.64 -10.70
CA ASN A 116 19.82 -20.45 -9.49
C ASN A 116 18.51 -20.48 -8.71
N VAL A 117 18.27 -21.61 -8.05
CA VAL A 117 17.12 -21.81 -7.16
C VAL A 117 17.38 -21.12 -5.82
N ASP A 118 16.41 -20.34 -5.35
CA ASP A 118 16.38 -19.82 -3.99
C ASP A 118 15.93 -20.94 -3.05
N SER A 119 16.82 -21.36 -2.15
CA SER A 119 16.55 -22.45 -1.22
C SER A 119 15.39 -22.16 -0.25
N SER A 120 15.04 -20.89 -0.02
CA SER A 120 13.94 -20.52 0.87
C SER A 120 12.56 -20.74 0.25
N THR A 121 12.46 -20.75 -1.09
CA THR A 121 11.19 -20.88 -1.81
C THR A 121 11.13 -22.11 -2.71
N GLY A 122 12.27 -22.73 -3.01
CA GLY A 122 12.38 -23.80 -4.02
C GLY A 122 12.20 -23.30 -5.46
N GLN A 123 12.05 -22.00 -5.66
CA GLN A 123 11.80 -21.39 -6.97
C GLN A 123 13.07 -20.76 -7.54
N ARG A 124 13.18 -20.68 -8.88
CA ARG A 124 14.27 -19.92 -9.51
C ARG A 124 14.13 -18.43 -9.23
N ARG A 125 15.25 -17.73 -9.09
CA ARG A 125 15.26 -16.26 -9.07
C ARG A 125 14.93 -15.70 -10.47
N GLY A 126 15.11 -14.39 -10.66
CA GLY A 126 14.62 -13.73 -11.86
C GLY A 126 14.79 -12.22 -11.85
N PHE A 127 13.96 -11.53 -12.62
CA PHE A 127 13.97 -10.08 -12.72
C PHE A 127 12.53 -9.54 -12.79
N MET A 128 12.34 -8.30 -12.35
CA MET A 128 11.08 -7.60 -12.50
C MET A 128 11.30 -6.27 -13.21
N LEU A 129 10.33 -5.90 -14.03
CA LEU A 129 10.18 -4.59 -14.64
C LEU A 129 9.28 -3.78 -13.72
N ILE A 130 9.70 -2.57 -13.38
CA ILE A 130 8.92 -1.64 -12.59
C ILE A 130 8.73 -0.35 -13.39
N SER A 131 7.51 0.16 -13.40
CA SER A 131 7.15 1.38 -14.12
C SER A 131 6.03 2.14 -13.41
N ARG A 132 5.88 3.42 -13.75
CA ARG A 132 4.73 4.20 -13.32
C ARG A 132 3.45 3.66 -14.00
N PRO A 133 2.35 3.44 -13.27
CA PRO A 133 1.07 3.11 -13.90
C PRO A 133 0.58 4.27 -14.78
N HIS A 134 -0.27 3.97 -15.77
CA HIS A 134 -0.80 4.99 -16.71
C HIS A 134 -1.77 5.98 -16.02
N SER A 135 -2.35 5.56 -14.91
CA SER A 135 -3.16 6.36 -14.01
C SER A 135 -2.61 6.17 -12.60
N GLU A 136 -2.42 7.26 -11.86
CA GLU A 136 -1.96 7.17 -10.48
C GLU A 136 -3.16 6.89 -9.58
N PRO A 137 -3.26 5.71 -8.93
CA PRO A 137 -4.26 5.53 -7.89
C PRO A 137 -4.03 6.61 -6.84
N GLY A 138 -5.10 7.10 -6.21
CA GLY A 138 -4.98 8.12 -5.17
C GLY A 138 -4.08 7.67 -4.01
N GLN A 139 -3.91 6.34 -3.83
CA GLN A 139 -3.17 5.73 -2.74
C GLN A 139 -3.61 6.31 -1.40
N LEU A 140 -4.92 6.56 -1.27
CA LEU A 140 -5.50 7.07 -0.04
C LEU A 140 -5.55 5.96 1.00
N TYR A 141 -5.80 4.71 0.60
CA TYR A 141 -5.95 3.56 1.47
C TYR A 141 -4.97 2.43 1.11
N THR A 142 -4.58 1.65 2.11
CA THR A 142 -3.69 0.50 1.95
C THR A 142 -3.99 -0.57 3.00
N LEU A 143 -3.77 -1.83 2.63
CA LEU A 143 -3.82 -2.97 3.53
C LEU A 143 -2.46 -3.18 4.21
N SER A 144 -2.50 -3.64 5.47
CA SER A 144 -1.38 -3.71 6.38
C SER A 144 -1.29 -5.11 7.02
N CYS A 145 -0.16 -5.76 6.83
CA CYS A 145 0.27 -7.01 7.46
C CYS A 145 1.14 -6.78 8.70
N LYS A 146 1.24 -5.53 9.21
CA LYS A 146 2.09 -5.19 10.37
C LYS A 146 1.73 -5.98 11.63
N HIS A 147 0.43 -6.25 11.84
CA HIS A 147 -0.06 -7.04 12.96
C HIS A 147 -0.37 -8.46 12.50
N GLU A 148 -0.02 -9.47 13.29
CA GLU A 148 -0.16 -10.91 12.92
C GLU A 148 -1.59 -11.33 12.57
N SER A 149 -2.60 -10.60 13.06
CA SER A 149 -4.01 -10.86 12.78
C SER A 149 -4.39 -10.68 11.30
N TRP A 150 -3.54 -10.06 10.47
CA TRP A 150 -3.82 -9.84 9.05
C TRP A 150 -4.17 -11.15 8.32
N VAL A 151 -3.56 -12.27 8.71
CA VAL A 151 -3.79 -13.60 8.16
C VAL A 151 -5.25 -14.02 8.37
N GLY A 152 -5.73 -13.87 9.62
CA GLY A 152 -7.10 -14.17 10.00
C GLY A 152 -8.11 -13.21 9.36
N VAL A 153 -7.77 -11.92 9.26
CA VAL A 153 -8.62 -10.92 8.61
C VAL A 153 -8.77 -11.19 7.11
N ALA A 154 -7.67 -11.45 6.40
CA ALA A 154 -7.72 -11.75 4.97
C ALA A 154 -8.54 -13.02 4.69
N LYS A 155 -8.36 -14.08 5.48
CA LYS A 155 -9.18 -15.30 5.41
C LYS A 155 -10.65 -15.00 5.69
N TYR A 156 -10.94 -14.26 6.75
CA TYR A 156 -12.32 -13.93 7.13
C TYR A 156 -13.06 -13.20 6.00
N LEU A 157 -12.44 -12.15 5.45
CA LEU A 157 -13.04 -11.34 4.38
C LEU A 157 -13.23 -12.12 3.06
N MET A 158 -12.26 -12.97 2.71
CA MET A 158 -12.24 -13.67 1.41
C MET A 158 -12.99 -15.00 1.43
N ASP A 159 -13.01 -15.71 2.55
CA ASP A 159 -13.54 -17.07 2.66
C ASP A 159 -14.77 -17.14 3.56
N ASP A 160 -14.72 -16.54 4.76
CA ASP A 160 -15.77 -16.72 5.77
C ASP A 160 -16.99 -15.84 5.52
N VAL A 161 -16.81 -14.55 5.17
CA VAL A 161 -17.92 -13.62 4.86
C VAL A 161 -18.86 -14.15 3.77
N PRO A 162 -18.38 -14.64 2.61
CA PRO A 162 -19.26 -15.25 1.61
C PRO A 162 -20.08 -16.43 2.14
N LEU A 163 -19.50 -17.24 3.03
CA LEU A 163 -20.19 -18.38 3.65
C LEU A 163 -21.25 -17.93 4.66
N LEU A 164 -20.94 -16.91 5.47
CA LEU A 164 -21.86 -16.31 6.43
C LEU A 164 -23.09 -15.70 5.73
N LEU A 165 -22.87 -14.93 4.66
CA LEU A 165 -23.95 -14.34 3.86
C LEU A 165 -24.82 -15.40 3.16
N LYS A 166 -24.28 -16.61 2.95
CA LYS A 166 -25.01 -17.75 2.40
C LYS A 166 -25.83 -18.49 3.46
N SER A 167 -25.36 -18.55 4.71
CA SER A 167 -26.07 -19.25 5.79
C SER A 167 -27.19 -18.41 6.39
N GLU A 168 -26.94 -17.12 6.64
CA GLU A 168 -27.87 -16.22 7.33
C GLU A 168 -29.09 -15.84 6.46
N GLU A 169 -30.20 -15.50 7.12
CA GLU A 169 -31.35 -14.88 6.47
C GLU A 169 -31.33 -13.37 6.75
N VAL A 170 -30.89 -12.60 5.74
CA VAL A 170 -30.77 -11.14 5.80
C VAL A 170 -31.90 -10.47 5.01
N LYS A 171 -32.50 -9.42 5.57
CA LYS A 171 -33.70 -8.74 5.04
C LYS A 171 -33.41 -7.41 4.38
N ASP A 172 -32.34 -6.75 4.80
CA ASP A 172 -31.95 -5.43 4.31
C ASP A 172 -30.43 -5.24 4.32
N ILE A 173 -29.98 -4.09 3.80
CA ILE A 173 -28.55 -3.76 3.69
C ILE A 173 -27.90 -3.64 5.07
N GLN A 174 -28.62 -3.21 6.11
CA GLN A 174 -28.07 -3.06 7.45
C GLN A 174 -27.80 -4.43 8.10
N GLU A 175 -28.68 -5.40 7.90
CA GLU A 175 -28.45 -6.79 8.31
C GLU A 175 -27.27 -7.41 7.53
N VAL A 176 -27.15 -7.17 6.23
CA VAL A 176 -25.99 -7.60 5.42
C VAL A 176 -24.68 -7.06 5.99
N LEU A 177 -24.60 -5.74 6.23
CA LEU A 177 -23.40 -5.12 6.78
C LEU A 177 -23.13 -5.61 8.20
N SER A 178 -24.16 -5.83 9.00
CA SER A 178 -24.04 -6.41 10.35
C SER A 178 -23.37 -7.78 10.28
N VAL A 179 -23.78 -8.68 9.38
CA VAL A 179 -23.13 -10.00 9.22
C VAL A 179 -21.65 -9.87 8.89
N VAL A 180 -21.27 -8.93 8.02
CA VAL A 180 -19.86 -8.67 7.68
C VAL A 180 -19.05 -8.18 8.90
N PHE A 181 -19.67 -7.42 9.80
CA PHE A 181 -18.98 -6.80 10.93
C PHE A 181 -19.12 -7.54 12.27
N MET A 182 -20.06 -8.48 12.40
CA MET A 182 -20.38 -9.18 13.64
C MET A 182 -19.26 -10.09 14.16
N SER A 183 -18.38 -10.57 13.28
CA SER A 183 -17.33 -11.52 13.65
C SER A 183 -15.95 -11.10 13.12
N LEU A 184 -15.72 -9.79 13.05
CA LEU A 184 -14.40 -9.27 12.69
C LEU A 184 -13.32 -9.82 13.63
N PRO A 185 -12.20 -10.33 13.09
CA PRO A 185 -11.08 -10.75 13.91
C PRO A 185 -10.52 -9.61 14.76
N SER A 186 -9.89 -9.95 15.89
CA SER A 186 -9.21 -8.97 16.75
C SER A 186 -8.18 -8.14 15.96
N TYR A 187 -8.03 -6.87 16.33
CA TYR A 187 -7.11 -5.92 15.68
C TYR A 187 -7.42 -5.64 14.20
N PHE A 188 -8.66 -5.87 13.75
CA PHE A 188 -9.12 -5.51 12.40
C PHE A 188 -8.81 -4.06 12.01
N GLY A 189 -8.92 -3.11 12.95
CA GLY A 189 -8.59 -1.70 12.72
C GLY A 189 -7.13 -1.45 12.31
N GLN A 190 -6.23 -2.42 12.46
CA GLN A 190 -4.84 -2.33 11.97
C GLN A 190 -4.66 -2.89 10.55
N PHE A 191 -5.67 -3.55 9.98
CA PHE A 191 -5.60 -4.24 8.69
C PHE A 191 -5.71 -3.28 7.50
N ILE A 192 -6.58 -2.28 7.57
CA ILE A 192 -6.69 -1.24 6.55
C ILE A 192 -6.39 0.12 7.17
N LYS A 193 -5.61 0.94 6.47
CA LYS A 193 -5.19 2.27 6.91
C LYS A 193 -5.30 3.25 5.77
N TRP A 194 -5.46 4.52 6.09
CA TRP A 194 -5.24 5.58 5.11
C TRP A 194 -3.77 6.04 5.14
N VAL A 195 -3.29 6.57 4.02
CA VAL A 195 -1.87 6.92 3.81
C VAL A 195 -1.67 8.43 3.91
N ALA A 196 -1.07 8.85 5.02
CA ALA A 196 -0.57 10.20 5.20
C ALA A 196 0.73 10.43 4.41
N GLU A 197 0.90 11.63 3.86
CA GLU A 197 2.17 12.06 3.28
C GLU A 197 2.99 12.85 4.30
N VAL A 198 4.30 12.56 4.37
CA VAL A 198 5.22 13.21 5.30
C VAL A 198 6.38 13.81 4.53
N ARG A 199 6.75 15.03 4.90
CA ARG A 199 7.93 15.71 4.37
C ARG A 199 8.77 16.28 5.50
N ARG A 200 10.08 16.40 5.26
CA ARG A 200 10.95 17.25 6.08
C ARG A 200 10.60 18.71 5.82
N ARG A 201 10.55 19.50 6.89
CA ARG A 201 10.53 20.95 6.74
C ARG A 201 11.97 21.42 6.55
N GLU A 202 12.32 21.77 5.32
CA GLU A 202 13.58 22.46 5.01
C GLU A 202 13.50 23.94 5.45
N ASP A 203 14.63 24.51 5.86
CA ASP A 203 14.75 25.91 6.27
C ASP A 203 14.46 26.84 5.08
N GLY A 204 13.19 27.23 4.92
CA GLY A 204 12.75 28.27 3.96
C GLY A 204 11.46 27.98 3.17
N GLY A 205 10.99 26.73 3.11
CA GLY A 205 9.84 26.35 2.28
C GLY A 205 8.50 26.37 3.02
N GLN A 206 7.82 27.52 3.10
CA GLN A 206 6.45 27.60 3.64
C GLN A 206 5.36 27.17 2.64
N SER A 207 5.73 26.79 1.41
CA SER A 207 4.80 26.36 0.36
C SER A 207 4.96 24.88 0.03
N LEU A 208 3.86 24.28 -0.44
CA LEU A 208 3.85 22.94 -1.04
C LEU A 208 4.27 23.02 -2.51
N SER A 209 4.99 22.02 -2.99
CA SER A 209 5.31 21.86 -4.40
C SER A 209 4.05 21.59 -5.23
N LEU A 210 4.11 21.82 -6.55
CA LEU A 210 2.98 21.51 -7.44
C LEU A 210 2.64 20.02 -7.42
N GLU A 211 3.64 19.16 -7.28
CA GLU A 211 3.49 17.71 -7.22
C GLU A 211 2.81 17.26 -5.91
N GLU A 212 3.22 17.84 -4.77
CA GLU A 212 2.59 17.60 -3.46
C GLU A 212 1.12 18.03 -3.47
N LYS A 213 0.83 19.21 -4.05
CA LYS A 213 -0.55 19.70 -4.20
C LYS A 213 -1.39 18.79 -5.08
N ALA A 214 -0.83 18.32 -6.20
CA ALA A 214 -1.54 17.45 -7.13
C ALA A 214 -1.91 16.10 -6.47
N ARG A 215 -0.95 15.44 -5.81
CA ARG A 215 -1.22 14.17 -5.08
C ARG A 215 -2.27 14.34 -3.99
N LEU A 216 -2.15 15.41 -3.20
CA LEU A 216 -3.11 15.67 -2.14
C LEU A 216 -4.53 15.92 -2.70
N ALA A 217 -4.64 16.69 -3.79
CA ALA A 217 -5.93 16.95 -4.44
C ALA A 217 -6.59 15.66 -4.95
N VAL A 218 -5.82 14.71 -5.48
CA VAL A 218 -6.35 13.39 -5.88
C VAL A 218 -6.88 12.64 -4.66
N LYS A 219 -6.14 12.61 -3.54
CA LYS A 219 -6.60 11.98 -2.29
C LYS A 219 -7.87 12.62 -1.72
N GLU A 220 -7.96 13.93 -1.73
CA GLU A 220 -9.16 14.66 -1.29
C GLU A 220 -10.37 14.34 -2.16
N GLU A 221 -10.17 14.22 -3.47
CA GLU A 221 -11.22 13.86 -4.41
C GLU A 221 -11.67 12.40 -4.25
N VAL A 222 -10.73 11.46 -4.04
CA VAL A 222 -11.07 10.05 -3.71
C VAL A 222 -11.87 9.98 -2.41
N LEU A 223 -11.44 10.69 -1.35
CA LEU A 223 -12.17 10.75 -0.08
C LEU A 223 -13.60 11.28 -0.27
N ARG A 224 -13.74 12.37 -1.03
CA ARG A 224 -15.06 12.93 -1.38
C ARG A 224 -15.93 11.92 -2.13
N GLN A 225 -15.36 11.21 -3.10
CA GLN A 225 -16.09 10.20 -3.88
C GLN A 225 -16.53 9.02 -3.01
N VAL A 226 -15.73 8.59 -2.01
CA VAL A 226 -16.13 7.57 -1.03
C VAL A 226 -17.37 8.05 -0.26
N GLN A 227 -17.33 9.28 0.25
CA GLN A 227 -18.40 9.87 1.06
C GLN A 227 -19.71 10.09 0.27
N ASP A 228 -19.62 10.32 -1.03
CA ASP A 228 -20.77 10.48 -1.92
C ASP A 228 -21.46 9.15 -2.25
N THR A 229 -20.85 7.99 -1.96
CA THR A 229 -21.44 6.69 -2.29
C THR A 229 -22.70 6.40 -1.47
N GLY A 230 -23.64 5.63 -2.05
CA GLY A 230 -24.78 5.10 -1.29
C GLY A 230 -24.36 4.17 -0.15
N LEU A 231 -23.29 3.39 -0.37
CA LEU A 231 -22.75 2.47 0.62
C LEU A 231 -22.25 3.21 1.88
N PHE A 232 -21.59 4.36 1.70
CA PHE A 232 -21.11 5.18 2.82
C PHE A 232 -22.23 5.56 3.79
N LYS A 233 -23.42 5.90 3.26
CA LYS A 233 -24.59 6.24 4.10
C LYS A 233 -25.00 5.07 4.98
N HIS A 234 -25.09 3.87 4.41
CA HIS A 234 -25.42 2.66 5.17
C HIS A 234 -24.37 2.33 6.23
N VAL A 235 -23.08 2.45 5.90
CA VAL A 235 -21.97 2.24 6.85
C VAL A 235 -22.02 3.28 7.99
N ALA A 236 -22.26 4.55 7.68
CA ALA A 236 -22.37 5.61 8.67
C ALA A 236 -23.57 5.40 9.61
N GLU A 237 -24.72 4.98 9.08
CA GLU A 237 -25.90 4.60 9.86
C GLU A 237 -25.61 3.41 10.79
N LEU A 238 -24.98 2.35 10.28
CA LEU A 238 -24.63 1.18 11.06
C LEU A 238 -23.75 1.54 12.25
N LEU A 239 -22.63 2.25 12.01
CA LEU A 239 -21.71 2.67 13.06
C LEU A 239 -22.40 3.56 14.10
N SER A 240 -23.25 4.51 13.65
CA SER A 240 -24.02 5.39 14.54
C SER A 240 -24.96 4.60 15.45
N SER A 241 -25.60 3.55 14.93
CA SER A 241 -26.50 2.68 15.69
C SER A 241 -25.75 1.74 16.66
N ALA A 242 -24.58 1.22 16.25
CA ALA A 242 -23.75 0.33 17.06
C ALA A 242 -23.24 0.99 18.33
N HIS A 243 -22.97 2.31 18.30
CA HIS A 243 -22.60 3.10 19.48
C HIS A 243 -23.68 3.10 20.59
N SER A 244 -24.94 2.74 20.29
CA SER A 244 -26.03 2.64 21.28
C SER A 244 -26.24 1.23 21.87
N CYS A 245 -25.80 0.15 21.21
CA CYS A 245 -26.19 -1.22 21.60
C CYS A 245 -25.06 -2.25 21.73
N SER A 246 -23.79 -1.92 21.46
CA SER A 246 -22.71 -2.89 21.65
C SER A 246 -21.34 -2.21 21.73
N GLY A 247 -20.76 -2.21 22.93
CA GLY A 247 -19.36 -1.87 23.11
C GLY A 247 -18.48 -2.84 22.31
N ASN A 248 -17.51 -2.29 21.59
CA ASN A 248 -16.38 -2.97 20.91
C ASN A 248 -16.48 -3.30 19.41
N LEU A 249 -17.51 -2.88 18.65
CA LEU A 249 -17.47 -3.10 17.18
C LEU A 249 -16.28 -2.41 16.50
N TYR A 250 -15.77 -1.34 17.08
CA TYR A 250 -14.52 -0.68 16.71
C TYR A 250 -13.91 0.00 17.94
N SER A 251 -13.00 -0.68 18.65
CA SER A 251 -12.15 -0.04 19.69
C SER A 251 -10.85 0.50 19.11
N GLY A 252 -10.84 0.90 17.83
CA GLY A 252 -9.83 1.83 17.37
C GLY A 252 -10.10 3.12 18.13
N HIS A 253 -9.20 3.50 19.04
CA HIS A 253 -9.24 4.83 19.62
C HIS A 253 -9.61 5.81 18.50
N GLU A 254 -10.63 6.65 18.69
CA GLU A 254 -10.77 7.87 17.90
C GLU A 254 -9.49 8.67 18.15
N GLU A 255 -8.43 8.34 17.41
CA GLU A 255 -7.16 9.00 17.53
C GLU A 255 -7.39 10.38 16.95
N ASN A 256 -7.57 11.35 17.84
CA ASN A 256 -7.63 12.74 17.44
C ASN A 256 -6.46 13.05 16.52
N LEU A 257 -6.70 13.81 15.46
CA LEU A 257 -5.73 14.12 14.40
C LEU A 257 -4.30 14.45 14.92
N PRO A 258 -4.11 15.19 16.03
CA PRO A 258 -2.77 15.42 16.61
C PRO A 258 -2.01 14.13 16.99
N ASN A 259 -2.69 13.11 17.52
CA ASN A 259 -2.07 11.84 17.90
C ASN A 259 -1.64 11.04 16.67
N ILE A 260 -2.51 10.98 15.65
CA ILE A 260 -2.18 10.37 14.37
C ILE A 260 -0.96 11.08 13.77
N ALA A 261 -1.00 12.41 13.72
CA ALA A 261 0.09 13.22 13.17
C ALA A 261 1.40 13.02 13.95
N ALA A 262 1.36 12.92 15.28
CA ALA A 262 2.54 12.64 16.10
C ALA A 262 3.17 11.28 15.74
N SER A 263 2.35 10.23 15.64
CA SER A 263 2.78 8.89 15.23
C SER A 263 3.38 8.90 13.82
N VAL A 264 2.70 9.57 12.88
CA VAL A 264 3.13 9.71 11.48
C VAL A 264 4.44 10.50 11.37
N CYS A 265 4.62 11.57 12.16
CA CYS A 265 5.86 12.34 12.21
C CYS A 265 7.04 11.47 12.68
N CYS A 266 6.86 10.71 13.76
CA CYS A 266 7.90 9.79 14.26
C CYS A 266 8.28 8.73 13.21
N GLN A 267 7.29 8.14 12.56
CA GLN A 267 7.52 7.14 11.51
C GLN A 267 8.22 7.76 10.30
N GLY A 268 7.79 8.94 9.86
CA GLY A 268 8.40 9.67 8.76
C GLY A 268 9.85 10.06 9.05
N ALA A 269 10.15 10.55 10.26
CA ALA A 269 11.51 10.87 10.69
C ALA A 269 12.42 9.63 10.64
N LEU A 270 11.96 8.49 11.15
CA LEU A 270 12.70 7.23 11.09
C LEU A 270 13.02 6.85 9.63
N ILE A 271 12.02 6.86 8.75
CA ILE A 271 12.18 6.50 7.33
C ILE A 271 13.14 7.45 6.62
N LEU A 272 12.97 8.76 6.77
CA LEU A 272 13.78 9.78 6.08
C LEU A 272 15.21 9.87 6.63
N SER A 273 15.45 9.44 7.87
CA SER A 273 16.80 9.36 8.45
C SER A 273 17.66 8.25 7.84
N GLY A 274 17.06 7.28 7.14
CA GLY A 274 17.77 6.11 6.62
C GLY A 274 18.32 5.18 7.72
N ASN A 275 18.00 5.43 8.99
CA ASN A 275 18.45 4.63 10.13
C ASN A 275 17.50 3.45 10.36
N SER A 276 18.07 2.25 10.52
CA SER A 276 17.33 1.02 10.85
C SER A 276 16.95 0.88 12.33
N ALA A 277 17.02 1.98 13.11
CA ALA A 277 16.87 1.95 14.55
C ALA A 277 15.49 1.42 14.99
N LEU A 278 15.47 0.76 16.16
CA LEU A 278 14.27 0.18 16.77
C LEU A 278 13.20 1.25 17.03
N SER A 279 11.93 0.83 16.91
CA SER A 279 10.77 1.58 17.38
C SER A 279 10.97 2.01 18.84
N GLY A 280 11.02 3.32 19.12
CA GLY A 280 11.18 3.87 20.47
C GLY A 280 12.25 4.97 20.62
N VAL A 281 13.04 5.26 19.58
CA VAL A 281 14.11 6.28 19.63
C VAL A 281 13.63 7.69 19.27
N TYR A 282 12.56 7.79 18.45
CA TYR A 282 11.97 9.06 18.05
C TYR A 282 10.71 9.34 18.87
N CYS A 283 10.68 10.48 19.54
CA CYS A 283 9.51 10.96 20.27
C CYS A 283 9.05 12.31 19.69
N CYS A 284 7.77 12.41 19.34
CA CYS A 284 7.19 13.68 18.91
C CYS A 284 6.84 14.48 20.16
N GLN A 285 7.51 15.60 20.37
CA GLN A 285 7.32 16.43 21.56
C GLN A 285 6.07 17.31 21.43
N GLU A 286 5.84 17.83 20.23
CA GLU A 286 4.74 18.77 19.96
C GLU A 286 4.20 18.56 18.55
N THR A 287 2.88 18.65 18.42
CA THR A 287 2.19 18.78 17.13
C THR A 287 1.39 20.07 17.08
N CYS A 288 1.40 20.72 15.92
CA CYS A 288 0.67 21.96 15.67
C CYS A 288 -0.03 21.86 14.31
N VAL A 289 -1.35 22.01 14.31
CA VAL A 289 -2.13 22.07 13.07
C VAL A 289 -1.96 23.46 12.45
N LYS A 290 -1.50 23.50 11.20
CA LYS A 290 -1.34 24.72 10.40
C LYS A 290 -2.14 24.61 9.12
N CYS A 291 -2.81 25.69 8.73
CA CYS A 291 -3.43 25.78 7.41
C CYS A 291 -2.56 26.66 6.53
N PHE A 292 -2.01 26.12 5.46
CA PHE A 292 -1.29 26.92 4.47
C PHE A 292 -2.31 27.51 3.49
N LYS A 293 -2.32 28.84 3.40
CA LYS A 293 -2.97 29.59 2.32
C LYS A 293 -1.88 30.04 1.36
N ALA A 294 -1.84 29.48 0.15
CA ALA A 294 -1.07 30.08 -0.94
C ALA A 294 -1.99 31.08 -1.66
N ASN A 295 -1.44 32.21 -2.10
CA ASN A 295 -2.17 33.26 -2.82
C ASN A 295 -3.06 32.68 -3.94
N GLY A 296 -4.39 32.68 -3.73
CA GLY A 296 -5.39 32.24 -4.71
C GLY A 296 -5.78 30.76 -4.68
N ASP A 297 -5.05 29.89 -3.96
CA ASP A 297 -5.31 28.44 -3.92
C ASP A 297 -6.23 28.03 -2.75
N LYS A 298 -6.88 26.85 -2.88
CA LYS A 298 -7.63 26.23 -1.78
C LYS A 298 -6.71 26.04 -0.56
N PRO A 299 -7.17 26.36 0.67
CA PRO A 299 -6.36 26.16 1.87
C PRO A 299 -6.07 24.68 2.07
N VAL A 300 -4.81 24.34 2.35
CA VAL A 300 -4.37 22.96 2.62
C VAL A 300 -4.09 22.80 4.11
N THR A 301 -4.65 21.74 4.70
CA THR A 301 -4.39 21.36 6.10
C THR A 301 -3.09 20.58 6.20
N VAL A 302 -2.15 21.11 7.01
CA VAL A 302 -0.87 20.46 7.30
C VAL A 302 -0.69 20.39 8.80
N VAL A 303 -0.32 19.22 9.31
CA VAL A 303 0.03 19.09 10.73
C VAL A 303 1.54 19.04 10.85
N SER A 304 2.14 20.03 11.51
CA SER A 304 3.57 20.05 11.79
C SER A 304 3.85 19.32 13.11
N GLY A 305 4.85 18.45 13.13
CA GLY A 305 5.37 17.84 14.34
C GLY A 305 6.87 18.09 14.52
N THR A 306 7.30 18.31 15.75
CA THR A 306 8.72 18.32 16.12
C THR A 306 9.07 16.96 16.71
N VAL A 307 10.00 16.25 16.08
CA VAL A 307 10.44 14.91 16.47
C VAL A 307 11.87 15.00 16.99
N VAL A 308 12.14 14.38 18.13
CA VAL A 308 13.47 14.39 18.76
C VAL A 308 14.08 13.00 18.79
N ASN A 309 15.36 12.91 18.42
CA ASN A 309 16.20 11.73 18.55
C ASN A 309 17.58 12.13 19.10
N GLY A 310 17.93 11.62 20.29
CA GLY A 310 19.28 11.79 20.86
C GLY A 310 19.75 13.23 21.02
N GLY A 311 18.83 14.19 21.17
CA GLY A 311 19.12 15.63 21.29
C GLY A 311 19.08 16.43 19.97
N THR A 312 18.85 15.77 18.83
CA THR A 312 18.63 16.45 17.54
C THR A 312 17.13 16.61 17.30
N GLU A 313 16.70 17.82 16.94
CA GLU A 313 15.31 18.11 16.58
C GLU A 313 15.14 18.06 15.06
N GLU A 314 14.15 17.30 14.60
CA GLU A 314 13.70 17.29 13.20
C GLU A 314 12.25 17.79 13.13
N ARG A 315 11.97 18.69 12.19
CA ARG A 315 10.60 19.17 11.92
C ARG A 315 10.01 18.43 10.73
N MET A 316 8.84 17.85 10.96
CA MET A 316 8.08 17.11 9.97
C MET A 316 6.76 17.80 9.70
N ASP A 317 6.33 17.84 8.44
CA ASP A 317 5.02 18.29 8.02
C ASP A 317 4.24 17.07 7.49
N VAL A 318 3.01 16.88 7.98
CA VAL A 318 2.08 15.83 7.55
C VAL A 318 0.99 16.46 6.71
N LEU A 319 0.87 16.02 5.45
CA LEU A 319 -0.22 16.42 4.56
C LEU A 319 -1.39 15.49 4.80
N VAL A 320 -2.49 16.05 5.30
CA VAL A 320 -3.69 15.29 5.67
C VAL A 320 -4.76 15.58 4.63
N PRO A 321 -5.22 14.58 3.86
CA PRO A 321 -6.34 14.77 2.95
C PRO A 321 -7.58 15.08 3.76
N SER A 322 -8.38 16.04 3.30
CA SER A 322 -9.57 16.47 3.98
C SER A 322 -10.74 16.67 3.02
N SER A 323 -11.94 16.27 3.43
CA SER A 323 -13.17 16.63 2.73
C SER A 323 -13.83 17.82 3.42
N LYS A 324 -14.41 18.73 2.62
CA LYS A 324 -15.17 19.86 3.16
C LYS A 324 -16.62 19.44 3.39
N THR A 325 -17.08 19.58 4.63
CA THR A 325 -18.49 19.84 4.90
C THR A 325 -18.73 21.36 4.80
N ASN A 326 -19.90 21.79 4.32
CA ASN A 326 -20.28 23.21 4.19
C ASN A 326 -20.39 23.90 5.56
N SER A 327 -19.26 24.12 6.22
CA SER A 327 -19.10 24.91 7.42
C SER A 327 -18.36 26.18 7.03
N GLY A 328 -19.05 27.32 7.04
CA GLY A 328 -18.56 28.64 6.62
C GLY A 328 -17.45 29.24 7.50
N CYS A 329 -16.69 28.42 8.24
CA CYS A 329 -15.62 28.87 9.11
C CYS A 329 -14.28 28.79 8.36
N SER A 330 -13.51 29.90 8.35
CA SER A 330 -12.28 30.03 7.54
C SER A 330 -11.11 29.10 7.95
N CYS A 331 -11.32 28.32 9.02
CA CYS A 331 -10.44 27.28 9.55
C CYS A 331 -11.24 26.06 10.05
N ALA A 332 -12.30 25.63 9.33
CA ALA A 332 -12.90 24.33 9.60
C ALA A 332 -11.80 23.27 9.40
N ILE A 333 -11.41 22.58 10.48
CA ILE A 333 -10.53 21.41 10.41
C ILE A 333 -11.30 20.42 9.53
N GLY A 334 -10.86 20.25 8.28
CA GLY A 334 -11.51 19.31 7.38
C GLY A 334 -11.51 17.91 8.00
N MET A 335 -12.55 17.15 7.74
CA MET A 335 -12.64 15.79 8.30
C MET A 335 -11.59 14.95 7.58
N HIS A 336 -10.58 14.52 8.34
CA HIS A 336 -9.61 13.52 7.89
C HIS A 336 -10.35 12.19 7.68
N PRO A 337 -9.81 11.24 6.89
CA PRO A 337 -10.44 9.94 6.71
C PRO A 337 -10.73 9.28 8.07
N ALA A 338 -12.00 9.00 8.32
CA ALA A 338 -12.52 8.39 9.52
C ALA A 338 -12.88 6.91 9.29
N SER A 339 -13.32 6.23 10.35
CA SER A 339 -13.59 4.78 10.32
C SER A 339 -14.64 4.39 9.28
N ASN A 340 -15.68 5.21 9.07
CA ASN A 340 -16.68 5.03 8.03
C ASN A 340 -16.10 5.12 6.61
N ASP A 341 -15.19 6.06 6.35
CA ASP A 341 -14.52 6.20 5.05
C ASP A 341 -13.68 4.95 4.75
N VAL A 342 -12.87 4.52 5.73
CA VAL A 342 -11.99 3.36 5.62
C VAL A 342 -12.78 2.07 5.41
N LEU A 343 -13.86 1.87 6.16
CA LEU A 343 -14.73 0.70 6.02
C LEU A 343 -15.45 0.66 4.68
N THR A 344 -15.95 1.80 4.22
CA THR A 344 -16.62 1.89 2.92
C THR A 344 -15.65 1.51 1.80
N ALA A 345 -14.43 2.03 1.82
CA ALA A 345 -13.39 1.67 0.85
C ALA A 345 -13.07 0.17 0.88
N LEU A 346 -12.98 -0.44 2.08
CA LEU A 346 -12.75 -1.89 2.21
C LEU A 346 -13.90 -2.72 1.63
N LEU A 347 -15.15 -2.38 1.93
CA LEU A 347 -16.33 -3.09 1.43
C LEU A 347 -16.42 -3.03 -0.10
N LEU A 348 -16.13 -1.86 -0.69
CA LEU A 348 -16.04 -1.71 -2.16
C LEU A 348 -14.93 -2.59 -2.75
N ALA A 349 -13.83 -2.77 -2.02
CA ALA A 349 -12.67 -3.56 -2.46
C ALA A 349 -12.90 -5.08 -2.37
N LEU A 350 -13.89 -5.56 -1.62
CA LEU A 350 -14.21 -6.99 -1.56
C LEU A 350 -14.53 -7.55 -2.95
N PRO A 351 -14.15 -8.80 -3.26
CA PRO A 351 -14.47 -9.41 -4.54
C PRO A 351 -15.98 -9.43 -4.81
N PRO A 352 -16.44 -9.25 -6.07
CA PRO A 352 -17.86 -9.33 -6.39
C PRO A 352 -18.52 -10.65 -5.94
N GLY A 353 -17.76 -11.75 -5.95
CA GLY A 353 -18.22 -13.06 -5.48
C GLY A 353 -18.60 -13.09 -4.00
N THR A 354 -18.09 -12.18 -3.17
CA THR A 354 -18.41 -12.09 -1.74
C THR A 354 -19.90 -11.98 -1.48
N TRP A 355 -20.62 -11.26 -2.35
CA TRP A 355 -22.03 -10.92 -2.17
C TRP A 355 -23.00 -11.95 -2.76
N SER A 356 -22.50 -12.91 -3.54
CA SER A 356 -23.31 -13.89 -4.27
C SER A 356 -24.08 -14.88 -3.40
N GLY A 357 -23.76 -14.97 -2.10
CA GLY A 357 -24.43 -15.85 -1.15
C GLY A 357 -25.82 -15.39 -0.73
N ILE A 358 -26.16 -14.11 -0.95
CA ILE A 358 -27.43 -13.52 -0.50
C ILE A 358 -28.61 -14.13 -1.27
N LYS A 359 -29.52 -14.76 -0.53
CA LYS A 359 -30.65 -15.55 -1.08
C LYS A 359 -31.74 -14.68 -1.70
N ASP A 360 -32.04 -13.53 -1.09
CA ASP A 360 -33.05 -12.60 -1.62
C ASP A 360 -32.50 -11.90 -2.87
N GLU A 361 -33.12 -12.16 -4.03
CA GLU A 361 -32.66 -11.64 -5.32
C GLU A 361 -32.72 -10.10 -5.41
N LYS A 362 -33.70 -9.48 -4.76
CA LYS A 362 -33.85 -8.02 -4.77
C LYS A 362 -32.74 -7.37 -3.95
N LEU A 363 -32.50 -7.88 -2.75
CA LEU A 363 -31.42 -7.44 -1.86
C LEU A 363 -30.04 -7.71 -2.46
N SER A 364 -29.84 -8.89 -3.06
CA SER A 364 -28.61 -9.26 -3.76
C SER A 364 -28.31 -8.29 -4.91
N LYS A 365 -29.33 -7.89 -5.69
CA LYS A 365 -29.18 -6.86 -6.73
C LYS A 365 -28.88 -5.47 -6.14
N GLU A 366 -29.53 -5.12 -5.03
CA GLU A 366 -29.31 -3.84 -4.34
C GLU A 366 -27.86 -3.70 -3.85
N ILE A 367 -27.35 -4.68 -3.10
CA ILE A 367 -25.96 -4.66 -2.63
C ILE A 367 -24.97 -4.71 -3.80
N SER A 368 -25.26 -5.52 -4.83
CA SER A 368 -24.40 -5.62 -6.03
C SER A 368 -24.29 -4.27 -6.74
N ASN A 369 -25.38 -3.49 -6.79
CA ASN A 369 -25.35 -2.14 -7.35
C ASN A 369 -24.53 -1.17 -6.50
N LEU A 370 -24.62 -1.27 -5.16
CA LEU A 370 -23.88 -0.41 -4.23
C LEU A 370 -22.36 -0.66 -4.26
N VAL A 371 -21.95 -1.91 -4.47
CA VAL A 371 -20.52 -2.33 -4.46
C VAL A 371 -19.91 -2.46 -5.86
N SER A 372 -20.69 -2.26 -6.93
CA SER A 372 -20.22 -2.39 -8.30
C SER A 372 -19.17 -1.32 -8.63
N THR A 373 -17.97 -1.77 -8.99
CA THR A 373 -16.88 -0.88 -9.40
C THR A 373 -17.15 -0.16 -10.71
N VAL A 374 -18.04 -0.69 -11.56
CA VAL A 374 -18.39 -0.07 -12.86
C VAL A 374 -19.19 1.22 -12.67
N ASN A 375 -19.89 1.35 -11.54
CA ASN A 375 -20.71 2.51 -11.21
C ASN A 375 -19.91 3.61 -10.48
N LEU A 376 -18.66 3.34 -10.12
CA LEU A 376 -17.83 4.29 -9.38
C LEU A 376 -17.16 5.31 -10.33
N PRO A 377 -16.96 6.56 -9.91
CA PRO A 377 -16.14 7.49 -10.67
C PRO A 377 -14.70 6.97 -10.81
N THR A 378 -14.00 7.38 -11.88
CA THR A 378 -12.70 6.81 -12.27
C THR A 378 -11.67 6.75 -11.15
N LEU A 379 -11.50 7.83 -10.38
CA LEU A 379 -10.48 7.87 -9.30
C LEU A 379 -10.79 6.88 -8.18
N LEU A 380 -12.05 6.83 -7.71
CA LEU A 380 -12.47 5.86 -6.71
C LEU A 380 -12.43 4.42 -7.26
N GLN A 381 -12.80 4.21 -8.53
CA GLN A 381 -12.69 2.91 -9.17
C GLN A 381 -11.25 2.39 -9.15
N GLU A 382 -10.27 3.23 -9.50
CA GLU A 382 -8.86 2.87 -9.49
C GLU A 382 -8.35 2.56 -8.08
N GLU A 383 -8.74 3.36 -7.08
CA GLU A 383 -8.42 3.13 -5.67
C GLU A 383 -8.97 1.80 -5.16
N VAL A 384 -10.25 1.52 -5.44
CA VAL A 384 -10.93 0.28 -5.04
C VAL A 384 -10.29 -0.93 -5.70
N LEU A 385 -9.97 -0.84 -6.99
CA LEU A 385 -9.27 -1.92 -7.71
C LEU A 385 -7.86 -2.12 -7.16
N HIS A 386 -7.17 -1.06 -6.74
CA HIS A 386 -5.87 -1.17 -6.10
C HIS A 386 -5.95 -1.90 -4.76
N LEU A 387 -6.89 -1.53 -3.89
CA LEU A 387 -7.15 -2.24 -2.62
C LEU A 387 -7.55 -3.71 -2.85
N ARG A 388 -8.41 -3.98 -3.83
CA ARG A 388 -8.82 -5.34 -4.19
C ARG A 388 -7.62 -6.18 -4.62
N ARG A 389 -6.70 -5.63 -5.42
CA ARG A 389 -5.45 -6.31 -5.81
C ARG A 389 -4.58 -6.61 -4.59
N GLN A 390 -4.45 -5.67 -3.65
CA GLN A 390 -3.73 -5.91 -2.39
C GLN A 390 -4.37 -7.05 -1.58
N LEU A 391 -5.71 -7.11 -1.52
CA LEU A 391 -6.41 -8.17 -0.78
C LEU A 391 -6.14 -9.56 -1.39
N HIS A 392 -6.18 -9.68 -2.72
CA HIS A 392 -5.83 -10.93 -3.41
C HIS A 392 -4.36 -11.33 -3.19
N LEU A 393 -3.45 -10.35 -3.19
CA LEU A 393 -2.04 -10.59 -2.90
C LEU A 393 -1.84 -11.08 -1.46
N LEU A 394 -2.49 -10.45 -0.48
CA LEU A 394 -2.46 -10.92 0.91
C LEU A 394 -3.08 -12.31 1.06
N LYS A 395 -4.16 -12.62 0.34
CA LYS A 395 -4.74 -13.96 0.30
C LYS A 395 -3.72 -15.00 -0.20
N LYS A 396 -2.98 -14.71 -1.26
CA LYS A 396 -1.88 -15.57 -1.73
C LYS A 396 -0.76 -15.71 -0.69
N CYS A 397 -0.39 -14.63 0.00
CA CYS A 397 0.58 -14.70 1.10
C CYS A 397 0.07 -15.58 2.25
N GLN A 398 -1.22 -15.48 2.59
CA GLN A 398 -1.86 -16.28 3.64
C GLN A 398 -1.87 -17.78 3.31
N GLU A 399 -1.89 -18.12 2.02
CA GLU A 399 -1.84 -19.50 1.52
C GLU A 399 -0.40 -20.00 1.24
N ASP A 400 0.63 -19.18 1.52
CA ASP A 400 2.04 -19.44 1.18
C ASP A 400 2.30 -19.61 -0.34
N ARG A 401 1.45 -19.03 -1.19
CA ARG A 401 1.48 -19.17 -2.66
C ARG A 401 2.07 -17.97 -3.40
N VAL A 402 2.52 -16.94 -2.67
CA VAL A 402 3.05 -15.69 -3.27
C VAL A 402 4.27 -15.92 -4.16
N ASP A 403 5.03 -17.00 -3.92
CA ASP A 403 6.20 -17.37 -4.74
C ASP A 403 5.86 -18.33 -5.89
N GLU A 404 4.68 -18.93 -5.94
CA GLU A 404 4.32 -19.88 -7.02
C GLU A 404 3.95 -19.16 -8.31
N ASP A 405 3.22 -18.04 -8.22
CA ASP A 405 2.63 -17.38 -9.37
C ASP A 405 2.80 -15.85 -9.33
N LEU A 406 3.84 -15.39 -10.02
CA LEU A 406 4.18 -13.97 -10.16
C LEU A 406 3.33 -13.24 -11.22
N GLY A 407 2.57 -13.97 -12.04
CA GLY A 407 1.96 -13.45 -13.27
C GLY A 407 0.45 -13.63 -13.37
N SER A 408 -0.22 -14.31 -12.43
CA SER A 408 -1.68 -14.42 -12.48
C SER A 408 -2.33 -13.04 -12.46
N PRO A 409 -3.33 -12.80 -13.32
CA PRO A 409 -4.17 -11.62 -13.24
C PRO A 409 -4.69 -11.50 -11.81
N LEU A 410 -4.39 -10.38 -11.16
CA LEU A 410 -5.06 -9.99 -9.93
C LEU A 410 -6.44 -9.47 -10.36
N ALA A 411 -7.48 -10.24 -10.03
CA ALA A 411 -8.85 -10.11 -10.53
C ALA A 411 -9.47 -8.70 -10.42
#